data_AF-A0A175VQL8-F1
#
_entry.id   AF-A0A175VQL8-F1
#
_cell.length_a   1.000
_cell.length_b   1.000
_cell.length_c   1.000
_cell.angle_alpha   90.00
_cell.angle_beta   90.00
_cell.angle_gamma   90.00
#
_symmetry.space_group_name_H-M   'P 1'
#
loop_
_entity.id
_entity.type
_entity.pdbx_description
1 polymer ?
#
loop_
_entity_poly.entity_id
_entity_poly.type
_entity_poly.pdbx_seq_one_letter_code
_entity_poly.pdbx_strand_id
1 'polypeptide(L)'
;MSTSSLQELRVLGREAQQSRKVLNDTLNKIRELVVLSRDHLDFARKMDRRISDANNRACLQDLQTTNPCHNKERIELDKGGLLKDSTGESRLLWIKGDPGKGKTILLYGIVDKLVALSNILTGILNDKLLQDTYFIIDALDECTTGLDHLLKFIVKNLSAYSNVKWVVSSRNWPSIERGLDRTLQKVKLSLELNEKSVSTAVDTYIQSKVDELAERNKYDSDTRNKIQQYLSLNSNGTFL
;
A
#
# COMPACT_ATOMS: atom_id res chain seq x y z
N MET A 1 0.40 27.21 -66.95
CA MET A 1 0.10 26.25 -65.87
C MET A 1 -1.40 26.00 -65.89
N SER A 2 -1.84 24.73 -65.88
CA SER A 2 -3.27 24.40 -65.82
C SER A 2 -3.83 24.71 -64.43
N THR A 3 -5.14 24.93 -64.34
CA THR A 3 -5.88 25.09 -63.08
C THR A 3 -5.70 23.89 -62.15
N SER A 4 -5.50 22.68 -62.67
CA SER A 4 -5.24 21.48 -61.84
C SER A 4 -3.88 21.57 -61.11
N SER A 5 -2.82 22.02 -61.79
CA SER A 5 -1.50 22.16 -61.14
C SER A 5 -1.51 23.17 -59.99
N LEU A 6 -2.28 24.26 -60.11
CA LEU A 6 -2.44 25.23 -59.00
C LEU A 6 -3.20 24.64 -57.82
N GLN A 7 -4.17 23.75 -58.07
CA GLN A 7 -4.94 23.10 -57.02
C GLN A 7 -4.11 22.04 -56.29
N GLU A 8 -3.31 21.26 -57.01
CA GLU A 8 -2.33 20.32 -56.45
C GLU A 8 -1.31 21.02 -55.54
N LEU A 9 -0.74 22.15 -55.98
CA LEU A 9 0.16 22.97 -55.16
C LEU A 9 -0.51 23.46 -53.86
N ARG A 10 -1.79 23.83 -53.90
CA ARG A 10 -2.55 24.23 -52.69
C ARG A 10 -2.82 23.06 -51.73
N VAL A 11 -3.00 21.85 -52.25
CA VAL A 11 -3.16 20.64 -51.43
C VAL A 11 -1.84 20.28 -50.76
N LEU A 12 -0.74 20.22 -51.53
CA LEU A 12 0.62 20.00 -51.02
C LEU A 12 1.00 21.02 -49.94
N GLY A 13 0.68 22.30 -50.14
CA GLY A 13 0.91 23.34 -49.13
C GLY A 13 0.16 23.11 -47.82
N ARG A 14 -1.10 22.64 -47.89
CA ARG A 14 -1.90 22.30 -46.71
C ARG A 14 -1.37 21.05 -45.99
N GLU A 15 -0.99 20.03 -46.73
CA GLU A 15 -0.37 18.81 -46.18
C GLU A 15 0.96 19.13 -45.48
N ALA A 16 1.83 19.92 -46.11
CA ALA A 16 3.09 20.35 -45.51
C ALA A 16 2.88 21.15 -44.22
N GLN A 17 1.87 22.03 -44.17
CA GLN A 17 1.51 22.78 -42.97
C GLN A 17 0.99 21.86 -41.85
N GLN A 18 0.19 20.86 -42.20
CA GLN A 18 -0.32 19.87 -41.24
C GLN A 18 0.80 18.97 -40.71
N SER A 19 1.69 18.48 -41.56
CA SER A 19 2.88 17.71 -41.15
C SER A 19 3.79 18.51 -40.23
N ARG A 20 4.00 19.80 -40.51
CA ARG A 20 4.77 20.70 -39.63
C ARG A 20 4.12 20.85 -38.25
N LYS A 21 2.79 20.93 -38.20
CA LYS A 21 2.05 20.99 -36.93
C LYS A 21 2.24 19.72 -36.12
N VAL A 22 2.06 18.55 -36.73
CA VAL A 22 2.26 17.24 -36.07
C VAL A 22 3.69 17.06 -35.55
N LEU A 23 4.69 17.48 -36.34
CA LEU A 23 6.09 17.44 -35.93
C LEU A 23 6.35 18.33 -34.70
N ASN A 24 5.81 19.55 -34.67
CA ASN A 24 5.93 20.44 -33.52
C ASN A 24 5.25 19.87 -32.27
N ASP A 25 4.06 19.27 -32.43
CA ASP A 25 3.34 18.65 -31.32
C ASP A 25 4.11 17.45 -30.76
N THR A 26 4.73 16.65 -31.63
CA THR A 26 5.58 15.50 -31.23
C THR A 26 6.86 15.97 -30.54
N LEU A 27 7.49 17.05 -31.04
CA LEU A 27 8.68 17.64 -30.42
C LEU A 27 8.38 18.13 -29.00
N ASN A 28 7.21 18.72 -28.77
CA ASN A 28 6.78 19.16 -27.44
C ASN A 28 6.57 17.97 -26.49
N LYS A 29 5.92 16.89 -26.95
CA LYS A 29 5.78 15.65 -26.15
C LYS A 29 7.12 15.01 -25.79
N ILE A 30 8.07 15.00 -26.73
CA ILE A 30 9.43 14.48 -26.47
C ILE A 30 10.12 15.33 -25.39
N ARG A 31 9.99 16.67 -25.44
CA ARG A 31 10.55 17.55 -24.40
C ARG A 31 9.96 17.25 -23.03
N GLU A 32 8.65 17.05 -22.92
CA GLU A 32 7.99 16.64 -21.67
C GLU A 32 8.53 15.31 -21.15
N LEU A 33 8.69 14.31 -22.02
CA LEU A 33 9.22 13.00 -21.64
C LEU A 33 10.69 13.07 -21.18
N VAL A 34 11.50 13.93 -21.79
CA VAL A 34 12.89 14.17 -21.38
C VAL A 34 12.95 14.85 -20.01
N VAL A 35 12.08 15.82 -19.73
CA VAL A 35 11.98 16.46 -18.40
C VAL A 35 11.58 15.43 -17.35
N LEU A 36 10.54 14.63 -17.61
CA LEU A 36 10.10 13.57 -16.70
C LEU A 36 11.22 12.54 -16.42
N SER A 37 11.95 12.15 -17.46
CA SER A 37 13.08 11.22 -17.32
C SER A 37 14.22 11.81 -16.49
N ARG A 38 14.49 13.12 -16.62
CA ARG A 38 15.48 13.82 -15.80
C ARG A 38 15.05 13.88 -14.34
N ASP A 39 13.78 14.12 -14.07
CA ASP A 39 13.23 14.12 -12.71
C ASP A 39 13.33 12.73 -12.06
N HIS A 40 13.05 11.65 -12.81
CA HIS A 40 13.25 10.27 -12.34
C HIS A 40 14.72 9.98 -12.00
N LEU A 41 15.67 10.45 -12.83
CA LEU A 41 17.11 10.28 -12.56
C LEU A 41 17.55 11.07 -11.32
N ASP A 42 17.06 12.29 -11.14
CA ASP A 42 17.37 13.09 -9.96
C ASP A 42 16.74 12.50 -8.70
N PHE A 43 15.59 11.86 -8.81
CA PHE A 43 14.99 11.08 -7.73
C PHE A 43 15.86 9.87 -7.35
N ALA A 44 16.28 9.07 -8.33
CA ALA A 44 17.15 7.92 -8.09
C ALA A 44 18.46 8.34 -7.40
N ARG A 45 19.09 9.44 -7.84
CA ARG A 45 20.28 10.00 -7.18
C ARG A 45 20.03 10.48 -5.76
N LYS A 46 18.89 11.14 -5.51
CA LYS A 46 18.52 11.58 -4.14
C LYS A 46 18.31 10.37 -3.23
N MET A 47 17.69 9.31 -3.73
CA MET A 47 17.51 8.06 -3.00
C MET A 47 18.85 7.41 -2.68
N ASP A 48 19.75 7.32 -3.66
CA ASP A 48 21.10 6.78 -3.48
C ASP A 48 21.91 7.57 -2.44
N ARG A 49 21.79 8.91 -2.43
CA ARG A 49 22.37 9.77 -1.38
C ARG A 49 21.79 9.50 0.01
N ARG A 50 20.47 9.28 0.11
CA ARG A 50 19.81 8.95 1.39
C ARG A 50 20.22 7.58 1.90
N ILE A 51 20.32 6.58 1.03
CA ILE A 51 20.85 5.25 1.34
C ILE A 51 22.32 5.37 1.80
N SER A 52 23.06 6.30 1.20
CA SER A 52 24.45 6.61 1.53
C SER A 52 24.64 7.61 2.69
N ASP A 53 23.59 8.04 3.39
CA ASP A 53 23.77 8.85 4.61
C ASP A 53 24.34 7.96 5.71
N ALA A 54 25.29 8.44 6.52
CA ALA A 54 25.96 7.61 7.51
C ALA A 54 25.01 7.08 8.60
N ASN A 55 24.02 7.88 9.02
CA ASN A 55 23.03 7.46 10.02
C ASN A 55 22.07 6.43 9.41
N ASN A 56 21.66 6.65 8.15
CA ASN A 56 20.82 5.68 7.43
C ASN A 56 21.59 4.39 7.12
N ARG A 57 22.89 4.47 6.80
CA ARG A 57 23.76 3.30 6.59
C ARG A 57 23.90 2.49 7.86
N ALA A 58 24.15 3.10 9.01
CA ALA A 58 24.21 2.37 10.29
C ALA A 58 22.88 1.66 10.56
N CYS A 59 21.75 2.35 10.36
CA CYS A 59 20.42 1.76 10.47
C CYS A 59 20.21 0.60 9.48
N LEU A 60 20.63 0.76 8.21
CA LEU A 60 20.57 -0.28 7.18
C LEU A 60 21.53 -1.44 7.48
N GLN A 61 22.69 -1.19 8.08
CA GLN A 61 23.66 -2.19 8.48
C GLN A 61 23.13 -3.01 9.66
N ASP A 62 22.46 -2.36 10.62
CA ASP A 62 21.71 -3.03 11.69
C ASP A 62 20.48 -3.79 11.18
N LEU A 63 19.95 -3.43 10.00
CA LEU A 63 18.92 -4.21 9.29
C LEU A 63 19.54 -5.38 8.51
N GLN A 64 20.78 -5.22 8.04
CA GLN A 64 21.56 -6.23 7.31
C GLN A 64 22.36 -7.18 8.21
N THR A 65 22.42 -6.99 9.54
CA THR A 65 23.14 -7.89 10.48
C THR A 65 22.69 -9.34 10.34
N THR A 66 21.48 -9.54 9.83
CA THR A 66 21.05 -10.77 9.17
C THR A 66 20.98 -10.52 7.67
N ASN A 67 22.02 -10.92 6.92
CA ASN A 67 22.01 -10.85 5.47
C ASN A 67 20.81 -11.69 4.97
N PRO A 68 19.79 -11.07 4.34
CA PRO A 68 18.59 -11.78 3.92
C PRO A 68 18.88 -12.96 2.98
N CYS A 69 20.00 -12.94 2.24
CA CYS A 69 20.42 -14.05 1.39
C CYS A 69 20.89 -15.27 2.21
N HIS A 70 21.66 -15.05 3.28
CA HIS A 70 22.07 -16.13 4.18
C HIS A 70 20.92 -16.61 5.06
N ASN A 71 20.01 -15.71 5.45
CA ASN A 71 18.76 -16.11 6.09
C ASN A 71 17.87 -16.89 5.14
N LYS A 72 17.82 -16.53 3.85
CA LYS A 72 17.10 -17.25 2.82
C LYS A 72 17.66 -18.65 2.63
N GLU A 73 18.97 -18.81 2.43
CA GLU A 73 19.59 -20.14 2.32
C GLU A 73 19.33 -20.98 3.57
N ARG A 74 19.49 -20.41 4.76
CA ARG A 74 19.21 -21.09 6.02
C ARG A 74 17.73 -21.46 6.19
N ILE A 75 16.80 -20.57 5.84
CA ILE A 75 15.35 -20.81 5.95
C ILE A 75 14.87 -21.77 4.85
N GLU A 76 15.45 -21.73 3.65
CA GLU A 76 15.17 -22.67 2.57
C GLU A 76 15.66 -24.08 2.93
N LEU A 77 16.85 -24.20 3.55
CA LEU A 77 17.38 -25.45 4.12
C LEU A 77 16.52 -25.96 5.30
N ASP A 78 16.20 -25.09 6.25
CA ASP A 78 15.50 -25.48 7.50
C ASP A 78 13.99 -25.71 7.29
N LYS A 79 13.36 -25.04 6.31
CA LYS A 79 11.88 -24.96 6.18
C LYS A 79 11.32 -25.24 4.79
N GLY A 80 12.11 -25.82 3.88
CA GLY A 80 11.57 -26.50 2.70
C GLY A 80 11.31 -25.62 1.47
N GLY A 81 12.19 -24.66 1.19
CA GLY A 81 12.20 -23.89 -0.06
C GLY A 81 11.08 -22.84 -0.18
N LEU A 82 11.45 -21.62 -0.57
CA LEU A 82 10.54 -20.52 -0.83
C LEU A 82 10.31 -20.40 -2.34
N LEU A 83 9.04 -20.34 -2.76
CA LEU A 83 8.65 -20.18 -4.17
C LEU A 83 9.34 -18.95 -4.76
N LYS A 84 10.20 -19.20 -5.75
CA LYS A 84 10.89 -18.19 -6.54
C LYS A 84 9.87 -17.55 -7.47
N ASP A 85 9.37 -16.38 -7.12
CA ASP A 85 9.02 -15.40 -8.14
C ASP A 85 9.07 -13.98 -7.58
N SER A 86 9.39 -13.06 -8.49
CA SER A 86 9.51 -11.60 -8.34
C SER A 86 10.86 -11.06 -7.85
N THR A 87 11.82 -11.12 -8.77
CA THR A 87 12.76 -10.01 -9.00
C THR A 87 11.98 -8.77 -9.47
N GLY A 88 12.07 -7.66 -8.76
CA GLY A 88 11.52 -6.39 -9.22
C GLY A 88 11.54 -5.33 -8.12
N GLU A 89 11.74 -4.07 -8.48
CA GLU A 89 11.70 -2.87 -7.64
C GLU A 89 10.36 -2.73 -6.90
N SER A 90 10.14 -3.58 -5.90
CA SER A 90 8.84 -3.78 -5.29
C SER A 90 8.59 -2.68 -4.26
N ARG A 91 7.65 -1.77 -4.57
CA ARG A 91 7.14 -0.73 -3.65
C ARG A 91 6.21 -1.29 -2.56
N LEU A 92 5.89 -2.58 -2.61
CA LEU A 92 5.02 -3.27 -1.66
C LEU A 92 5.83 -4.33 -0.90
N LEU A 93 5.94 -4.18 0.41
CA LEU A 93 6.50 -5.19 1.30
C LEU A 93 5.35 -5.96 1.96
N TRP A 94 4.98 -7.10 1.40
CA TRP A 94 3.96 -7.96 1.98
C TRP A 94 4.59 -9.00 2.91
N ILE A 95 4.42 -8.82 4.22
CA ILE A 95 4.87 -9.78 5.24
C ILE A 95 3.73 -10.75 5.53
N LYS A 96 3.80 -11.96 4.95
CA LYS A 96 2.85 -13.05 5.22
C LYS A 96 3.49 -14.10 6.12
N GLY A 97 2.69 -14.68 7.01
CA GLY A 97 3.09 -15.82 7.84
C GLY A 97 1.92 -16.35 8.65
N ASP A 98 1.99 -17.61 9.07
CA ASP A 98 0.95 -18.25 9.89
C ASP A 98 0.83 -17.59 11.28
N PRO A 99 -0.27 -17.83 12.02
CA PRO A 99 -0.36 -17.49 13.43
C PRO A 99 0.89 -17.97 14.20
N GLY A 100 1.40 -17.14 15.10
CA GLY A 100 2.56 -17.48 15.94
C GLY A 100 3.94 -17.47 15.27
N LYS A 101 4.07 -17.14 13.97
CA LYS A 101 5.38 -17.08 13.28
C LYS A 101 6.23 -15.84 13.63
N GLY A 102 5.82 -15.04 14.61
CA GLY A 102 6.55 -13.85 15.02
C GLY A 102 6.41 -12.65 14.08
N LYS A 103 5.34 -12.58 13.25
CA LYS A 103 5.04 -11.38 12.43
C LYS A 103 5.03 -10.10 13.28
N THR A 104 4.43 -10.17 14.46
CA THR A 104 4.37 -9.07 15.43
C THR A 104 5.74 -8.73 16.00
N ILE A 105 6.61 -9.71 16.29
CA ILE A 105 8.00 -9.46 16.73
C ILE A 105 8.84 -8.84 15.60
N LEU A 106 8.61 -9.29 14.36
CA LEU A 106 9.25 -8.72 13.18
C LEU A 106 8.81 -7.26 12.97
N LEU A 107 7.51 -6.97 13.11
CA LEU A 107 6.99 -5.60 13.13
C LEU A 107 7.55 -4.80 14.31
N TYR A 108 7.70 -5.38 15.50
CA TYR A 108 8.28 -4.74 16.68
C TYR A 108 9.71 -4.25 16.42
N GLY A 109 10.56 -5.09 15.82
CA GLY A 109 11.91 -4.68 15.41
C GLY A 109 11.94 -3.59 14.33
N ILE A 110 10.87 -3.45 13.53
CA ILE A 110 10.68 -2.34 12.58
C ILE A 110 10.21 -1.08 13.33
N VAL A 111 9.33 -1.23 14.32
CA VAL A 111 8.77 -0.13 15.14
C VAL A 111 9.86 0.63 15.90
N ASP A 112 10.78 -0.05 16.56
CA ASP A 112 11.89 0.60 17.28
C ASP A 112 12.82 1.38 16.33
N LYS A 113 12.92 0.94 15.07
CA LYS A 113 13.68 1.64 14.01
C LYS A 113 12.87 2.73 13.31
N LEU A 114 11.61 2.99 13.70
CA LEU A 114 10.76 4.00 13.06
C LEU A 114 11.28 5.42 13.18
N VAL A 115 12.19 5.75 14.10
CA VAL A 115 12.80 7.09 14.08
C VAL A 115 13.58 7.32 12.79
N ALA A 116 14.33 6.32 12.32
CA ALA A 116 14.98 6.37 11.02
C ALA A 116 13.95 6.24 9.88
N LEU A 117 12.95 5.36 10.03
CA LEU A 117 11.89 5.22 9.03
C LEU A 117 11.07 6.50 8.89
N SER A 118 10.91 7.30 9.93
CA SER A 118 10.19 8.57 9.92
C SER A 118 10.86 9.55 8.94
N ASN A 119 12.19 9.62 8.94
CA ASN A 119 12.92 10.44 7.97
C ASN A 119 12.75 9.93 6.54
N ILE A 120 12.78 8.61 6.35
CA ILE A 120 12.57 7.97 5.04
C ILE A 120 11.13 8.21 4.56
N LEU A 121 10.14 7.95 5.41
CA LEU A 121 8.72 8.17 5.20
C LEU A 121 8.46 9.63 4.87
N THR A 122 8.87 10.58 5.71
CA THR A 122 8.79 12.02 5.40
C THR A 122 9.49 12.35 4.08
N GLY A 123 10.60 11.67 3.77
CA GLY A 123 11.28 11.79 2.49
C GLY A 123 10.50 11.29 1.28
N ILE A 124 9.69 10.23 1.44
CA ILE A 124 8.76 9.68 0.45
C ILE A 124 7.54 10.61 0.34
N LEU A 125 6.98 11.05 1.46
CA LEU A 125 5.80 11.92 1.52
C LEU A 125 6.07 13.31 0.90
N ASN A 126 7.30 13.84 1.02
CA ASN A 126 7.73 15.07 0.35
C ASN A 126 7.94 14.91 -1.17
N ASP A 127 7.90 13.68 -1.70
CA ASP A 127 8.21 13.46 -3.11
C ASP A 127 7.07 13.96 -3.99
N LYS A 128 7.33 15.06 -4.71
CA LYS A 128 6.38 15.65 -5.66
C LYS A 128 6.08 14.75 -6.85
N LEU A 129 6.89 13.73 -7.10
CA LEU A 129 6.65 12.76 -8.17
C LEU A 129 5.56 11.75 -7.80
N LEU A 130 5.29 11.55 -6.51
CA LEU A 130 4.20 10.70 -6.05
C LEU A 130 2.89 11.48 -6.02
N GLN A 131 2.28 11.64 -7.20
CA GLN A 131 0.91 12.12 -7.31
C GLN A 131 -0.04 11.09 -6.67
N ASP A 132 -0.92 11.54 -5.78
CA ASP A 132 -1.93 10.72 -5.09
C ASP A 132 -1.38 9.45 -4.41
N THR A 133 -0.57 9.64 -3.35
CA THR A 133 -0.03 8.52 -2.56
C THR A 133 -1.05 8.04 -1.54
N TYR A 134 -1.22 6.72 -1.40
CA TYR A 134 -2.02 6.13 -0.33
C TYR A 134 -1.12 5.48 0.71
N PHE A 135 -1.30 5.86 1.98
CA PHE A 135 -0.62 5.23 3.11
C PHE A 135 -1.65 4.45 3.94
N ILE A 136 -1.47 3.13 4.04
CA ILE A 136 -2.40 2.25 4.74
C ILE A 136 -1.73 1.74 6.01
N ILE A 137 -2.34 2.01 7.16
CA ILE A 137 -1.92 1.47 8.45
C ILE A 137 -3.00 0.49 8.90
N ASP A 138 -2.61 -0.77 9.05
CA ASP A 138 -3.49 -1.80 9.56
C ASP A 138 -3.31 -1.96 11.09
N ALA A 139 -4.42 -2.24 11.78
CA ALA A 139 -4.49 -2.60 13.19
C ALA A 139 -3.70 -1.64 14.11
N LEU A 140 -3.94 -0.32 13.99
CA LEU A 140 -3.21 0.70 14.75
C LEU A 140 -3.28 0.50 16.27
N ASP A 141 -4.35 -0.10 16.79
CA ASP A 141 -4.50 -0.42 18.21
C ASP A 141 -3.57 -1.53 18.73
N GLU A 142 -2.97 -2.34 17.85
CA GLU A 142 -1.92 -3.29 18.22
C GLU A 142 -0.59 -2.58 18.58
N CYS A 143 -0.46 -1.28 18.29
CA CYS A 143 0.68 -0.48 18.70
C CYS A 143 0.59 -0.15 20.19
N THR A 144 1.18 -1.02 21.03
CA THR A 144 1.18 -0.83 22.50
C THR A 144 2.24 0.15 22.98
N THR A 145 3.32 0.34 22.22
CA THR A 145 4.44 1.24 22.57
C THR A 145 4.62 2.29 21.48
N GLY A 146 4.68 3.56 21.87
CA GLY A 146 4.91 4.65 20.92
C GLY A 146 3.68 5.08 20.11
N LEU A 147 2.48 4.55 20.40
CA LEU A 147 1.22 4.95 19.76
C LEU A 147 1.03 6.46 19.73
N ASP A 148 1.32 7.15 20.83
CA ASP A 148 1.23 8.62 20.89
C ASP A 148 2.20 9.31 19.92
N HIS A 149 3.40 8.76 19.73
CA HIS A 149 4.37 9.27 18.77
C HIS A 149 3.91 9.03 17.33
N LEU A 150 3.35 7.84 17.06
CA LEU A 150 2.79 7.49 15.76
C LEU A 150 1.57 8.36 15.43
N LEU A 151 0.66 8.57 16.37
CA LEU A 151 -0.50 9.47 16.21
C LEU A 151 -0.05 10.91 15.94
N LYS A 152 0.92 11.44 16.71
CA LYS A 152 1.51 12.76 16.46
C LYS A 152 2.14 12.84 15.07
N PHE A 153 2.84 11.79 14.65
CA PHE A 153 3.44 11.71 13.32
C PHE A 153 2.36 11.73 12.23
N ILE A 154 1.34 10.88 12.30
CA ILE A 154 0.25 10.84 11.31
C ILE A 154 -0.42 12.21 11.19
N VAL A 155 -0.82 12.82 12.31
CA VAL A 155 -1.48 14.14 12.33
C VAL A 155 -0.57 15.23 11.74
N LYS A 156 0.72 15.23 12.09
CA LYS A 156 1.69 16.19 11.54
C LYS A 156 1.80 16.05 10.02
N ASN A 157 1.88 14.83 9.50
CA ASN A 157 2.07 14.58 8.07
C ASN A 157 0.78 14.80 7.26
N LEU A 158 -0.40 14.50 7.82
CA LEU A 158 -1.70 14.80 7.21
C LEU A 158 -1.85 16.29 6.87
N SER A 159 -1.47 17.17 7.80
CA SER A 159 -1.52 18.62 7.59
C SER A 159 -0.44 19.12 6.61
N ALA A 160 0.67 18.41 6.49
CA ALA A 160 1.82 18.82 5.68
C ALA A 160 1.72 18.37 4.22
N TYR A 161 1.04 17.26 3.92
CA TYR A 161 1.07 16.58 2.62
C TYR A 161 -0.33 16.29 2.07
N SER A 162 -0.88 17.22 1.29
CA SER A 162 -2.22 17.09 0.69
C SER A 162 -2.30 16.06 -0.45
N ASN A 163 -1.17 15.66 -1.04
CA ASN A 163 -1.07 14.61 -2.05
C ASN A 163 -1.07 13.19 -1.44
N VAL A 164 -1.11 13.07 -0.11
CA VAL A 164 -1.07 11.78 0.58
C VAL A 164 -2.40 11.53 1.28
N LYS A 165 -3.05 10.44 0.90
CA LYS A 165 -4.30 9.95 1.49
C LYS A 165 -3.96 8.83 2.47
N TRP A 166 -4.44 8.94 3.70
CA TRP A 166 -4.17 7.96 4.74
C TRP A 166 -5.40 7.11 4.98
N VAL A 167 -5.23 5.80 5.07
CA VAL A 167 -6.24 4.84 5.49
C VAL A 167 -5.71 4.16 6.73
N VAL A 168 -6.47 4.22 7.82
CA VAL A 168 -6.06 3.65 9.11
C VAL A 168 -7.18 2.77 9.61
N SER A 169 -6.88 1.50 9.92
CA SER A 169 -7.79 0.60 10.63
C SER A 169 -7.38 0.52 12.10
N SER A 170 -8.37 0.46 12.99
CA SER A 170 -8.16 0.22 14.43
C SER A 170 -9.45 -0.24 15.10
N ARG A 171 -9.32 -0.81 16.31
CA ARG A 171 -10.43 -0.88 17.28
C ARG A 171 -10.92 0.52 17.68
N ASN A 172 -12.11 0.57 18.27
CA ASN A 172 -12.80 1.79 18.73
C ASN A 172 -12.23 2.40 20.02
N TRP A 173 -10.91 2.47 20.17
CA TRP A 173 -10.29 3.01 21.37
C TRP A 173 -10.41 4.54 21.46
N PRO A 174 -10.96 5.10 22.57
CA PRO A 174 -11.13 6.54 22.72
C PRO A 174 -9.82 7.34 22.67
N SER A 175 -8.68 6.72 23.04
CA SER A 175 -7.36 7.35 22.95
C SER A 175 -6.92 7.60 21.50
N ILE A 176 -7.12 6.62 20.62
CA ILE A 176 -6.82 6.73 19.19
C ILE A 176 -7.75 7.76 18.55
N GLU A 177 -9.04 7.70 18.86
CA GLU A 177 -10.03 8.66 18.36
C GLU A 177 -9.66 10.10 18.74
N ARG A 178 -9.35 10.37 20.02
CA ARG A 178 -8.87 11.69 20.47
C ARG A 178 -7.58 12.14 19.79
N GLY A 179 -6.70 11.21 19.44
CA GLY A 179 -5.47 11.50 18.69
C GLY A 179 -5.76 11.98 17.27
N LEU A 180 -6.69 11.30 16.57
CA LEU A 180 -7.04 11.56 15.18
C LEU A 180 -8.13 12.64 15.01
N ASP A 181 -8.96 12.91 16.02
CA ASP A 181 -9.97 14.00 16.09
C ASP A 181 -9.40 15.40 15.90
N ARG A 182 -8.10 15.56 16.10
CA ARG A 182 -7.42 16.86 15.92
C ARG A 182 -7.33 17.31 14.46
N THR A 183 -7.81 16.50 13.52
CA THR A 183 -7.73 16.74 12.07
C THR A 183 -9.07 17.19 11.49
N LEU A 184 -9.05 18.26 10.69
CA LEU A 184 -10.26 18.86 10.09
C LEU A 184 -10.78 18.11 8.85
N GLN A 185 -9.91 17.34 8.18
CA GLN A 185 -10.23 16.65 6.92
C GLN A 185 -10.13 15.14 7.10
N LYS A 186 -11.08 14.55 7.82
CA LYS A 186 -11.17 13.10 7.99
C LYS A 186 -12.57 12.59 7.71
N VAL A 187 -12.63 11.38 7.17
CA VAL A 187 -13.86 10.59 7.07
C VAL A 187 -13.72 9.47 8.10
N LYS A 188 -14.61 9.46 9.10
CA LYS A 188 -14.69 8.36 10.07
C LYS A 188 -15.66 7.32 9.55
N LEU A 189 -15.17 6.11 9.32
CA LEU A 189 -16.02 4.95 9.05
C LEU A 189 -16.04 4.08 10.31
N SER A 190 -17.19 3.99 10.96
CA SER A 190 -17.41 3.06 12.08
C SER A 190 -18.24 1.88 11.59
N LEU A 191 -17.69 0.68 11.66
CA LEU A 191 -18.43 -0.54 11.28
C LEU A 191 -19.61 -0.81 12.24
N GLU A 192 -19.49 -0.38 13.50
CA GLU A 192 -20.57 -0.44 14.51
C GLU A 192 -21.85 0.31 14.07
N LEU A 193 -21.73 1.38 13.27
CA LEU A 193 -22.91 2.12 12.82
C LEU A 193 -23.77 1.35 11.81
N ASN A 194 -23.18 0.32 11.19
CA ASN A 194 -23.83 -0.57 10.24
C ASN A 194 -23.94 -2.00 10.80
N GLU A 195 -24.00 -2.17 12.12
CA GLU A 195 -24.02 -3.46 12.81
C GLU A 195 -24.97 -4.47 12.14
N LYS A 196 -26.22 -4.07 11.84
CA LYS A 196 -27.18 -4.94 11.15
C LYS A 196 -26.69 -5.44 9.78
N SER A 197 -26.07 -4.57 8.99
CA SER A 197 -25.53 -4.91 7.67
C SER A 197 -24.30 -5.81 7.80
N VAL A 198 -23.43 -5.54 8.78
CA VAL A 198 -22.26 -6.36 9.07
C VAL A 198 -22.69 -7.75 9.55
N SER A 199 -23.60 -7.84 10.52
CA SER A 199 -24.15 -9.12 11.01
C SER A 199 -24.81 -9.92 9.89
N THR A 200 -25.57 -9.27 8.99
CA THR A 200 -26.15 -9.94 7.82
C THR A 200 -25.06 -10.49 6.89
N ALA A 201 -23.97 -9.74 6.67
CA ALA A 201 -22.85 -10.20 5.86
C ALA A 201 -22.09 -11.36 6.52
N VAL A 202 -21.91 -11.32 7.85
CA VAL A 202 -21.30 -12.40 8.64
C VAL A 202 -22.16 -13.66 8.59
N ASP A 203 -23.47 -13.56 8.80
CA ASP A 203 -24.40 -14.70 8.70
C ASP A 203 -24.38 -15.32 7.30
N THR A 204 -24.37 -14.48 6.26
CA THR A 204 -24.25 -14.94 4.86
C THR A 204 -22.94 -15.68 4.62
N TYR A 205 -21.83 -15.17 5.16
CA TYR A 205 -20.52 -15.82 5.06
C TYR A 205 -20.47 -17.15 5.81
N ILE A 206 -20.99 -17.20 7.04
CA ILE A 206 -21.09 -18.42 7.85
C ILE A 206 -21.89 -19.47 7.09
N GLN A 207 -23.06 -19.11 6.56
CA GLN A 207 -23.87 -20.02 5.76
C GLN A 207 -23.07 -20.56 4.57
N SER A 208 -22.45 -19.69 3.77
CA SER A 208 -21.64 -20.11 2.61
C SER A 208 -20.50 -21.05 3.00
N LYS A 209 -19.80 -20.79 4.12
CA LYS A 209 -18.69 -21.63 4.58
C LYS A 209 -19.14 -22.96 5.17
N VAL A 210 -20.26 -22.96 5.88
CA VAL A 210 -20.85 -24.19 6.42
C VAL A 210 -21.35 -25.07 5.29
N ASP A 211 -21.90 -24.50 4.22
CA ASP A 211 -22.35 -25.24 3.04
C ASP A 211 -21.16 -25.89 2.32
N GLU A 212 -20.09 -25.13 2.09
CA GLU A 212 -18.83 -25.65 1.53
C GLU A 212 -18.26 -26.80 2.39
N LEU A 213 -18.25 -26.64 3.72
CA LEU A 213 -17.76 -27.67 4.65
C LEU A 213 -18.66 -28.91 4.67
N ALA A 214 -19.98 -28.74 4.61
CA ALA A 214 -20.94 -29.83 4.60
C ALA A 214 -20.82 -30.66 3.32
N GLU A 215 -20.65 -30.02 2.17
CA GLU A 215 -20.40 -30.71 0.90
C GLU A 215 -19.08 -31.48 0.93
N ARG A 216 -18.00 -30.81 1.35
CA ARG A 216 -16.66 -31.40 1.37
C ARG A 216 -16.54 -32.60 2.30
N ASN A 217 -17.19 -32.53 3.46
CA ASN A 217 -17.10 -33.58 4.49
C ASN A 217 -18.33 -34.48 4.57
N LYS A 218 -19.30 -34.28 3.66
CA LYS A 218 -20.58 -35.02 3.61
C LYS A 218 -21.33 -35.00 4.95
N TYR A 219 -21.42 -33.84 5.58
CA TYR A 219 -22.19 -33.69 6.82
C TYR A 219 -23.69 -33.86 6.55
N ASP A 220 -24.38 -34.56 7.45
CA ASP A 220 -25.83 -34.58 7.45
C ASP A 220 -26.41 -33.20 7.79
N SER A 221 -27.71 -33.03 7.51
CA SER A 221 -28.43 -31.78 7.75
C SER A 221 -28.37 -31.34 9.21
N ASP A 222 -28.39 -32.27 10.16
CA ASP A 222 -28.41 -31.96 11.58
C ASP A 222 -27.07 -31.41 12.05
N THR A 223 -25.97 -31.99 11.59
CA THR A 223 -24.60 -31.56 11.85
C THR A 223 -24.35 -30.20 11.21
N ARG A 224 -24.74 -30.02 9.94
CA ARG A 224 -24.66 -28.72 9.24
C ARG A 224 -25.40 -27.63 10.02
N ASN A 225 -26.64 -27.88 10.41
CA ASN A 225 -27.47 -26.92 11.14
C ASN A 225 -26.90 -26.58 12.51
N LYS A 226 -26.39 -27.58 13.25
CA LYS A 226 -25.71 -27.36 14.55
C LYS A 226 -24.47 -26.49 14.40
N ILE A 227 -23.64 -26.74 13.38
CA ILE A 227 -22.44 -25.93 13.12
C ILE A 227 -22.85 -24.50 12.74
N GLN A 228 -23.82 -24.32 11.83
CA GLN A 228 -24.28 -22.99 11.44
C GLN A 228 -24.84 -22.21 12.64
N GLN A 229 -25.72 -22.82 13.45
CA GLN A 229 -26.25 -22.18 14.64
C GLN A 229 -25.15 -21.83 15.64
N TYR A 230 -24.22 -22.76 15.88
CA TYR A 230 -23.10 -22.50 16.79
C TYR A 230 -22.24 -21.32 16.31
N LEU A 231 -21.88 -21.29 15.01
CA LEU A 231 -21.09 -20.20 14.45
C LEU A 231 -21.84 -18.88 14.47
N SER A 232 -23.10 -18.83 14.03
CA SER A 232 -23.91 -17.59 14.06
C SER A 232 -24.04 -17.06 15.50
N LEU A 233 -24.35 -17.91 16.48
CA LEU A 233 -24.48 -17.52 17.89
C LEU A 233 -23.17 -17.02 18.52
N ASN A 234 -22.01 -17.55 18.11
CA ASN A 234 -20.71 -17.18 18.68
C ASN A 234 -19.95 -16.15 17.84
N SER A 235 -20.44 -15.78 16.65
CA SER A 235 -19.75 -14.85 15.74
C SER A 235 -19.68 -13.43 16.30
N ASN A 236 -20.65 -13.02 17.11
CA ASN A 236 -20.78 -11.65 17.64
C ASN A 236 -20.55 -10.57 16.56
N GLY A 237 -21.06 -10.79 15.34
CA GLY A 237 -20.89 -9.83 14.22
C GLY A 237 -19.45 -9.72 13.70
N THR A 238 -18.58 -10.68 14.01
CA THR A 238 -17.17 -10.67 13.62
C THR A 238 -16.88 -11.75 12.57
N PHE A 239 -16.08 -11.41 11.56
CA PHE A 239 -15.45 -12.41 10.69
C PHE A 239 -14.25 -12.99 11.44
N LEU A 240 -14.36 -14.27 11.85
CA LEU A 240 -13.26 -15.04 12.44
C LEU A 240 -12.47 -15.81 11.38
#